data_AF-A0A367FRG2-F1
#
_entry.id   AF-A0A367FRG2-F1
#
_cell.length_a   1.000
_cell.length_b   1.000
_cell.length_c   1.000
_cell.angle_alpha   90.00
_cell.angle_beta   90.00
_cell.angle_gamma   90.00
#
_symmetry.space_group_name_H-M   'P 1'
#
loop_
_entity.id
_entity.type
_entity.pdbx_description
1 polymer ?
#
loop_
_entity_poly.entity_id
_entity_poly.type
_entity_poly.pdbx_seq_one_letter_code
_entity_poly.pdbx_strand_id
1 'polypeptide(L)'
;MRDWEPAGPFEEELAAAFAEGDLARCLGLLRRADLALPIGPDAAAGRAPVAWPTASDTERTWIVAYTSAEAMRARVGGLAGHHRIVSLAEMAAGWPDPRWGLAVNPGLPVNFFLEPGTVARLAVPSLADDRAAEPGAGPPVVQKLLTPADLYAYLAEGRTRVSGYCHHALDVAHIATPVVLADAVGRSGDEGVVTDAGSVHILRWHAVGTALYRTPYGGTDEETRAAVAGWVIEEPPFAGMGLAPNVDQVVREYKIDGVGLPHGAEIWELTAAGVEHRRALFDGDLERWMLVRAADLAGHGPGPDPAGHGPGMDPAGHGPGMDPAGHRSGEHPVGRGFGEHPYGPR
;
A
#
# COMPACT_ATOMS: atom_id res chain seq x y z
N MET A 1 16.17 40.14 -2.58
CA MET A 1 15.50 38.82 -2.48
C MET A 1 14.03 39.10 -2.70
N ARG A 2 13.36 38.41 -3.63
CA ARG A 2 11.89 38.43 -3.61
C ARG A 2 11.48 37.68 -2.35
N ASP A 3 10.59 38.27 -1.57
CA ASP A 3 9.99 37.62 -0.41
C ASP A 3 9.22 36.41 -0.94
N TRP A 4 9.74 35.21 -0.65
CA TRP A 4 9.00 33.98 -0.87
C TRP A 4 8.06 33.83 0.31
N GLU A 5 6.76 33.71 0.04
CA GLU A 5 5.74 33.41 1.03
C GLU A 5 5.22 31.99 0.79
N PRO A 6 4.95 31.22 1.86
CA PRO A 6 4.28 29.92 1.75
C PRO A 6 2.97 30.04 0.95
N ALA A 7 2.78 29.15 -0.03
CA ALA A 7 1.61 29.15 -0.90
C ALA A 7 0.36 28.53 -0.24
N GLY A 8 0.51 27.84 0.89
CA GLY A 8 -0.60 27.22 1.60
C GLY A 8 -0.19 26.49 2.88
N PRO A 9 -1.15 25.82 3.56
CA PRO A 9 -0.95 25.27 4.90
C PRO A 9 0.21 24.29 5.02
N PHE A 10 0.43 23.47 3.97
CA PHE A 10 1.56 22.55 3.91
C PHE A 10 2.91 23.29 3.95
N GLU A 11 3.08 24.34 3.15
CA GLU A 11 4.34 25.09 3.10
C GLU A 11 4.54 25.95 4.35
N GLU A 12 3.45 26.41 4.99
CA GLU A 12 3.50 27.09 6.29
C GLU A 12 4.04 26.13 7.37
N GLU A 13 3.52 24.90 7.41
CA GLU A 13 3.98 23.89 8.36
C GLU A 13 5.43 23.47 8.07
N LEU A 14 5.78 23.28 6.80
CA LEU A 14 7.15 22.96 6.40
C LEU A 14 8.13 24.09 6.75
N ALA A 15 7.73 25.35 6.55
CA ALA A 15 8.55 26.51 6.92
C ALA A 15 8.72 26.64 8.43
N ALA A 16 7.66 26.38 9.21
CA ALA A 16 7.73 26.37 10.67
C ALA A 16 8.70 25.29 11.18
N ALA A 17 8.55 24.05 10.70
CA ALA A 17 9.45 22.95 11.04
C ALA A 17 10.91 23.24 10.65
N PHE A 18 11.13 23.87 9.48
CA PHE A 18 12.46 24.26 9.03
C PHE A 18 13.08 25.34 9.90
N ALA A 19 12.30 26.36 10.30
CA ALA A 19 12.76 27.43 11.18
C ALA A 19 13.12 26.93 12.59
N GLU A 20 12.43 25.88 13.06
CA GLU A 20 12.72 25.17 14.32
C GLU A 20 13.94 24.25 14.22
N GLY A 21 14.45 23.98 13.02
CA GLY A 21 15.54 23.02 12.78
C GLY A 21 15.11 21.56 12.92
N ASP A 22 13.81 21.27 12.91
CA ASP A 22 13.26 19.91 13.02
C ASP A 22 13.25 19.22 11.65
N LEU A 23 14.41 18.68 11.28
CA LEU A 23 14.56 17.95 10.03
C LEU A 23 13.65 16.71 9.96
N ALA A 24 13.42 16.02 11.07
CA ALA A 24 12.58 14.82 11.08
C ALA A 24 11.13 15.16 10.69
N ARG A 25 10.59 16.26 11.25
CA ARG A 25 9.27 16.77 10.87
C ARG A 25 9.21 17.23 9.42
N CYS A 26 10.22 17.96 8.94
CA CYS A 26 10.31 18.36 7.53
C CYS A 26 10.27 17.15 6.58
N LEU A 27 11.07 16.12 6.85
CA LEU A 27 11.11 14.92 6.02
C LEU A 27 9.79 14.11 6.11
N GLY A 28 9.16 14.08 7.28
CA GLY A 28 7.84 13.47 7.45
C GLY A 28 6.74 14.17 6.64
N LEU A 29 6.80 15.50 6.51
CA LEU A 29 5.91 16.28 5.64
C LEU A 29 6.20 15.99 4.17
N LEU A 30 7.47 16.06 3.75
CA LEU A 30 7.88 15.80 2.36
C LEU A 30 7.52 14.39 1.88
N ARG A 31 7.58 13.39 2.77
CA ARG A 31 7.21 12.00 2.47
C ARG A 31 5.79 11.84 1.92
N ARG A 32 4.86 12.71 2.32
CA ARG A 32 3.45 12.68 1.87
C ARG A 32 3.12 13.79 0.87
N ALA A 33 4.12 14.54 0.44
CA ALA A 33 3.92 15.69 -0.43
C ALA A 33 3.82 15.27 -1.90
N ASP A 34 2.90 15.91 -2.60
CA ASP A 34 2.87 15.95 -4.05
C ASP A 34 3.78 17.09 -4.53
N LEU A 35 4.74 16.78 -5.39
CA LEU A 35 5.76 17.73 -5.84
C LEU A 35 5.49 18.20 -7.27
N ALA A 36 5.69 19.49 -7.50
CA ALA A 36 5.67 20.09 -8.82
C ALA A 36 7.04 19.95 -9.50
N LEU A 37 7.08 19.21 -10.60
CA LEU A 37 8.25 19.08 -11.46
C LEU A 37 8.06 19.94 -12.72
N PRO A 38 8.99 20.87 -13.01
CA PRO A 38 8.94 21.66 -14.23
C PRO A 38 8.99 20.79 -15.48
N ILE A 39 8.18 21.11 -16.48
CA ILE A 39 8.21 20.47 -17.80
C ILE A 39 8.25 21.52 -18.92
N GLY A 40 8.89 21.18 -20.04
CA GLY A 40 8.93 22.04 -21.21
C GLY A 40 7.55 22.18 -21.90
N PRO A 41 7.30 23.27 -22.64
CA PRO A 41 6.01 23.53 -23.29
C PRO A 41 5.63 22.47 -24.35
N ASP A 42 6.62 21.91 -25.06
CA ASP A 42 6.36 20.83 -26.02
C ASP A 42 5.95 19.51 -25.34
N ALA A 43 6.56 19.21 -24.18
CA ALA A 43 6.17 18.06 -23.38
C ALA A 43 4.75 18.24 -22.80
N ALA A 44 4.43 19.45 -22.33
CA ALA A 44 3.09 19.79 -21.86
C ALA A 44 2.02 19.69 -22.97
N ALA A 45 2.40 19.95 -24.23
CA ALA A 45 1.52 19.81 -25.38
C ALA A 45 1.49 18.40 -26.00
N GLY A 46 2.17 17.42 -25.39
CA GLY A 46 2.26 16.05 -25.90
C GLY A 46 3.07 15.91 -27.19
N ARG A 47 3.85 16.93 -27.56
CA ARG A 47 4.71 16.93 -28.76
C ARG A 47 6.11 16.35 -28.51
N ALA A 48 6.49 16.18 -27.24
CA ALA A 48 7.76 15.60 -26.84
C ALA A 48 7.60 14.75 -25.56
N PRO A 49 8.48 13.77 -25.31
CA PRO A 49 8.51 13.05 -24.04
C PRO A 49 8.79 13.98 -22.86
N VAL A 50 8.24 13.65 -21.69
CA VAL A 50 8.49 14.40 -20.45
C VAL A 50 9.86 14.02 -19.90
N ALA A 51 10.84 14.93 -20.01
CA ALA A 51 12.17 14.74 -19.44
C ALA A 51 12.20 15.04 -17.93
N TRP A 52 13.12 14.40 -17.20
CA TRP A 52 13.39 14.74 -15.81
C TRP A 52 14.04 16.13 -15.72
N PRO A 53 13.51 17.05 -14.89
CA PRO A 53 14.15 18.35 -14.69
C PRO A 53 15.42 18.15 -13.84
N THR A 54 16.59 18.22 -14.48
CA THR A 54 17.87 17.97 -13.79
C THR A 54 18.69 19.23 -13.62
N ALA A 55 19.45 19.28 -12.53
CA ALA A 55 20.55 20.19 -12.30
C ALA A 55 21.76 19.38 -11.83
N SER A 56 22.97 19.83 -12.14
CA SER A 56 24.19 19.17 -11.67
C SER A 56 25.10 20.20 -11.02
N ASP A 57 25.78 19.78 -9.95
CA ASP A 57 26.90 20.50 -9.38
C ASP A 57 28.19 19.68 -9.53
N THR A 58 29.22 20.01 -8.76
CA THR A 58 30.51 19.30 -8.79
C THR A 58 30.44 17.89 -8.20
N GLU A 59 29.41 17.58 -7.42
CA GLU A 59 29.30 16.34 -6.65
C GLU A 59 28.32 15.36 -7.30
N ARG A 60 27.14 15.80 -7.73
CA ARG A 60 26.10 14.90 -8.25
C ARG A 60 25.09 15.58 -9.18
N THR A 61 24.31 14.74 -9.84
CA THR A 61 23.08 15.15 -10.53
C THR A 61 21.91 15.11 -9.57
N TRP A 62 21.05 16.11 -9.68
CA TRP A 62 19.85 16.34 -8.88
C TRP A 62 18.64 16.40 -9.79
N ILE A 63 17.56 15.72 -9.40
CA ILE A 63 16.23 16.01 -9.92
C ILE A 63 15.68 17.21 -9.16
N VAL A 64 15.14 18.19 -9.88
CA VAL A 64 14.61 19.43 -9.32
C VAL A 64 13.10 19.34 -9.17
N ALA A 65 12.61 19.52 -7.96
CA ALA A 65 11.19 19.52 -7.65
C ALA A 65 10.83 20.68 -6.71
N TYR A 66 9.56 21.04 -6.68
CA TYR A 66 9.05 22.13 -5.84
C TYR A 66 7.84 21.67 -5.04
N THR A 67 7.66 22.24 -3.85
CA THR A 67 6.53 21.92 -2.96
C THR A 67 5.20 22.49 -3.46
N SER A 68 5.24 23.41 -4.42
CA SER A 68 4.06 23.97 -5.08
C SER A 68 4.40 24.53 -6.46
N ALA A 69 3.37 24.75 -7.28
CA ALA A 69 3.54 25.41 -8.57
C ALA A 69 3.93 26.90 -8.40
N GLU A 70 3.50 27.54 -7.32
CA GLU A 70 3.84 28.90 -6.93
C GLU A 70 5.32 29.01 -6.57
N ALA A 71 5.82 28.11 -5.72
CA ALA A 71 7.24 27.97 -5.39
C ALA A 71 8.09 27.75 -6.65
N MET A 72 7.62 26.88 -7.56
CA MET A 72 8.27 26.66 -8.86
C MET A 72 8.34 27.95 -9.68
N ARG A 73 7.21 28.64 -9.91
CA ARG A 73 7.14 29.86 -10.74
C ARG A 73 7.97 31.01 -10.17
N ALA A 74 8.16 31.06 -8.85
CA ALA A 74 9.03 32.04 -8.22
C ALA A 74 10.51 31.89 -8.63
N ARG A 75 10.94 30.69 -9.04
CA ARG A 75 12.34 30.37 -9.41
C ARG A 75 12.56 30.12 -10.88
N VAL A 76 11.66 29.38 -11.52
CA VAL A 76 11.70 29.08 -12.94
C VAL A 76 11.18 30.33 -13.66
N GLY A 77 12.08 31.26 -14.01
CA GLY A 77 11.75 32.47 -14.77
C GLY A 77 10.90 32.13 -16.01
N GLY A 78 10.12 33.11 -16.51
CA GLY A 78 8.92 32.98 -17.36
C GLY A 78 8.95 32.21 -18.70
N LEU A 79 9.72 31.12 -18.82
CA LEU A 79 9.81 30.23 -19.96
C LEU A 79 9.16 28.85 -19.75
N ALA A 80 8.58 28.53 -18.58
CA ALA A 80 7.74 27.34 -18.42
C ALA A 80 6.76 27.46 -17.24
N GLY A 81 5.49 27.80 -17.53
CA GLY A 81 4.40 27.70 -16.55
C GLY A 81 3.85 26.27 -16.38
N HIS A 82 4.38 25.33 -17.16
CA HIS A 82 3.93 23.95 -17.16
C HIS A 82 4.72 23.12 -16.15
N HIS A 83 3.99 22.28 -15.43
CA HIS A 83 4.53 21.34 -14.47
C HIS A 83 3.69 20.08 -14.50
N ARG A 84 4.26 19.00 -13.98
CA ARG A 84 3.51 17.82 -13.55
C ARG A 84 3.54 17.73 -12.03
N ILE A 85 2.47 17.22 -11.45
CA ILE A 85 2.39 16.91 -10.04
C ILE A 85 2.67 15.41 -9.90
N VAL A 86 3.62 15.05 -9.05
CA VAL A 86 4.07 13.67 -8.85
C VAL A 86 4.45 13.47 -7.39
N SER A 87 4.04 12.37 -6.79
CA SER A 87 4.46 11.96 -5.45
C SER A 87 5.89 11.41 -5.45
N LEU A 88 6.55 11.36 -4.28
CA LEU A 88 7.88 10.75 -4.17
C LEU A 88 7.90 9.27 -4.60
N ALA A 89 6.84 8.51 -4.32
CA ALA A 89 6.76 7.10 -4.65
C ALA A 89 6.64 6.87 -6.17
N GLU A 90 5.81 7.68 -6.86
CA GLU A 90 5.73 7.67 -8.33
C GLU A 90 7.04 8.12 -8.96
N MET A 91 7.72 9.11 -8.38
CA MET A 91 9.06 9.49 -8.85
C MET A 91 10.04 8.32 -8.73
N ALA A 92 10.05 7.63 -7.59
CA ALA A 92 10.93 6.50 -7.32
C ALA A 92 10.69 5.32 -8.28
N ALA A 93 9.45 5.09 -8.71
CA ALA A 93 9.10 4.02 -9.67
C ALA A 93 9.81 4.22 -11.02
N GLY A 94 9.96 5.47 -11.45
CA GLY A 94 10.64 5.84 -12.70
C GLY A 94 12.01 6.47 -12.51
N TRP A 95 12.66 6.28 -11.36
CA TRP A 95 13.88 7.01 -11.03
C TRP A 95 15.00 6.69 -12.03
N PRO A 96 15.57 7.68 -12.73
CA PRO A 96 16.40 7.44 -13.91
C PRO A 96 17.78 6.86 -13.59
N ASP A 97 18.35 7.20 -12.42
CA ASP A 97 19.65 6.73 -11.98
C ASP A 97 19.67 6.73 -10.44
N PRO A 98 19.88 5.58 -9.78
CA PRO A 98 19.93 5.47 -8.31
C PRO A 98 20.99 6.35 -7.66
N ARG A 99 21.94 6.89 -8.43
CA ARG A 99 22.97 7.81 -7.95
C ARG A 99 22.52 9.25 -7.89
N TRP A 100 21.37 9.62 -8.45
CA TRP A 100 20.91 11.01 -8.48
C TRP A 100 20.13 11.37 -7.21
N GLY A 101 20.34 12.60 -6.73
CA GLY A 101 19.65 13.15 -5.56
C GLY A 101 18.37 13.90 -5.93
N LEU A 102 17.64 14.39 -4.92
CA LEU A 102 16.47 15.26 -5.10
C LEU A 102 16.75 16.63 -4.50
N ALA A 103 16.68 17.67 -5.32
CA ALA A 103 16.69 19.06 -4.88
C ALA A 103 15.24 19.57 -4.78
N VAL A 104 14.76 19.76 -3.56
CA VAL A 104 13.44 20.34 -3.29
C VAL A 104 13.59 21.84 -3.07
N ASN A 105 12.82 22.63 -3.82
CA ASN A 105 12.80 24.08 -3.74
C ASN A 105 14.17 24.78 -3.93
N PRO A 106 15.03 24.35 -4.87
CA PRO A 106 16.36 24.92 -4.99
C PRO A 106 16.31 26.44 -5.23
N GLY A 107 17.04 27.18 -4.38
CA GLY A 107 17.09 28.64 -4.43
C GLY A 107 15.93 29.36 -3.75
N LEU A 108 15.05 28.66 -3.04
CA LEU A 108 14.08 29.24 -2.11
C LEU A 108 14.60 29.20 -0.66
N PRO A 109 14.04 30.01 0.26
CA PRO A 109 14.48 30.03 1.66
C PRO A 109 14.37 28.67 2.35
N VAL A 110 13.26 27.96 2.13
CA VAL A 110 13.05 26.59 2.61
C VAL A 110 13.36 25.63 1.47
N ASN A 111 14.56 25.06 1.50
CA ASN A 111 15.07 24.17 0.46
C ASN A 111 15.77 22.96 1.07
N PHE A 112 15.79 21.85 0.32
CA PHE A 112 16.40 20.60 0.74
C PHE A 112 17.16 19.96 -0.41
N PHE A 113 18.33 19.40 -0.09
CA PHE A 113 19.11 18.56 -0.99
C PHE A 113 19.16 17.17 -0.37
N LEU A 114 18.37 16.26 -0.92
CA LEU A 114 18.20 14.90 -0.40
C LEU A 114 19.10 13.94 -1.17
N GLU A 115 20.02 13.32 -0.44
CA GLU A 115 20.87 12.25 -0.97
C GLU A 115 20.02 11.06 -1.46
N PRO A 116 20.51 10.25 -2.43
CA PRO A 116 19.71 9.20 -3.06
C PRO A 116 19.16 8.18 -2.07
N GLY A 117 19.96 7.76 -1.09
CA GLY A 117 19.47 6.87 -0.03
C GLY A 117 18.36 7.48 0.83
N THR A 118 18.39 8.80 1.05
CA THR A 118 17.30 9.51 1.75
C THR A 118 16.06 9.57 0.87
N VAL A 119 16.20 9.82 -0.43
CA VAL A 119 15.09 9.77 -1.40
C VAL A 119 14.44 8.38 -1.38
N ALA A 120 15.22 7.30 -1.49
CA ALA A 120 14.71 5.94 -1.50
C ALA A 120 13.89 5.62 -0.24
N ARG A 121 14.41 5.96 0.95
CA ARG A 121 13.71 5.71 2.24
C ARG A 121 12.47 6.58 2.44
N LEU A 122 12.46 7.79 1.92
CA LEU A 122 11.27 8.66 2.00
C LEU A 122 10.20 8.23 1.02
N ALA A 123 10.58 7.89 -0.22
CA ALA A 123 9.66 7.45 -1.26
C ALA A 123 9.04 6.10 -0.92
N VAL A 124 9.85 5.17 -0.41
CA VAL A 124 9.44 3.79 -0.14
C VAL A 124 9.90 3.39 1.25
N PRO A 125 9.14 3.70 2.29
CA PRO A 125 9.47 3.39 3.68
C PRO A 125 9.52 1.89 3.95
N SER A 126 10.21 1.49 5.01
CA SER A 126 10.17 0.09 5.44
C SER A 126 8.85 -0.24 6.15
N LEU A 127 8.46 -1.53 6.16
CA LEU A 127 7.30 -1.97 6.93
C LEU A 127 7.43 -1.72 8.44
N ALA A 128 8.66 -1.66 8.94
CA ALA A 128 8.92 -1.27 10.33
C ALA A 128 8.61 0.22 10.56
N ASP A 129 9.01 1.08 9.63
CA ASP A 129 8.72 2.52 9.70
C ASP A 129 7.22 2.80 9.58
N ASP A 130 6.53 2.13 8.65
CA ASP A 130 5.08 2.24 8.49
C ASP A 130 4.35 1.80 9.76
N ARG A 131 4.79 0.68 10.38
CA ARG A 131 4.22 0.22 11.64
C ARG A 131 4.47 1.18 12.80
N ALA A 132 5.66 1.79 12.85
CA ALA A 132 6.00 2.75 13.89
C ALA A 132 5.17 4.04 13.75
N ALA A 133 4.89 4.46 12.51
CA ALA A 133 4.02 5.60 12.23
C ALA A 133 2.55 5.33 12.57
N GLU A 134 2.09 4.08 12.41
CA GLU A 134 0.71 3.68 12.68
C GLU A 134 0.63 2.41 13.57
N PRO A 135 0.93 2.52 14.88
CA PRO A 135 1.01 1.35 15.77
C PRO A 135 -0.32 0.60 15.93
N GLY A 136 -1.45 1.28 15.70
CA GLY A 136 -2.79 0.70 15.78
C GLY A 136 -3.24 -0.05 14.52
N ALA A 137 -2.50 0.06 13.41
CA ALA A 137 -2.81 -0.68 12.20
C ALA A 137 -2.55 -2.19 12.39
N GLY A 138 -3.44 -3.02 11.86
CA GLY A 138 -3.26 -4.46 11.79
C GLY A 138 -2.00 -4.86 10.99
N PRO A 139 -1.57 -6.13 11.05
CA PRO A 139 -0.45 -6.58 10.24
C PRO A 139 -0.75 -6.46 8.75
N PRO A 140 0.14 -5.79 7.98
CA PRO A 140 -0.06 -5.61 6.56
C PRO A 140 -0.08 -6.97 5.89
N VAL A 141 -0.86 -7.08 4.82
CA VAL A 141 -0.94 -8.29 4.01
C VAL A 141 0.07 -8.15 2.87
N VAL A 142 0.89 -9.16 2.69
CA VAL A 142 1.79 -9.28 1.56
C VAL A 142 1.38 -10.46 0.70
N GLN A 143 1.79 -10.45 -0.56
CA GLN A 143 1.52 -11.53 -1.48
C GLN A 143 2.72 -11.84 -2.39
N LYS A 144 2.68 -13.05 -2.98
CA LYS A 144 3.67 -13.53 -3.94
C LYS A 144 2.97 -14.36 -5.01
N LEU A 145 3.25 -14.08 -6.28
CA LEU A 145 2.81 -14.93 -7.38
C LEU A 145 3.56 -16.26 -7.35
N LEU A 146 2.83 -17.35 -7.56
CA LEU A 146 3.35 -18.71 -7.51
C LEU A 146 3.48 -19.29 -8.91
N THR A 147 4.62 -19.94 -9.16
CA THR A 147 4.80 -20.82 -10.32
C THR A 147 4.14 -22.18 -10.06
N PRO A 148 3.97 -23.03 -11.09
CA PRO A 148 3.49 -24.42 -10.89
C PRO A 148 4.39 -25.22 -9.95
N ALA A 149 5.71 -24.98 -10.00
CA ALA A 149 6.67 -25.61 -9.10
C ALA A 149 6.49 -25.15 -7.64
N ASP A 150 6.22 -23.86 -7.42
CA ASP A 150 5.91 -23.37 -6.08
C ASP A 150 4.60 -23.95 -5.54
N LEU A 151 3.55 -24.00 -6.37
CA LEU A 151 2.27 -24.61 -5.98
C LEU A 151 2.44 -26.06 -5.56
N TYR A 152 3.19 -26.84 -6.34
CA TYR A 152 3.50 -28.22 -6.00
C TYR A 152 4.24 -28.32 -4.66
N ALA A 153 5.25 -27.48 -4.45
CA ALA A 153 6.00 -27.50 -3.19
C ALA A 153 5.15 -27.13 -1.97
N TYR A 154 4.22 -26.19 -2.09
CA TYR A 154 3.30 -25.87 -1.00
C TYR A 154 2.27 -26.99 -0.78
N LEU A 155 1.55 -27.40 -1.82
CA LEU A 155 0.38 -28.26 -1.69
C LEU A 155 0.73 -29.75 -1.57
N ALA A 156 1.76 -30.22 -2.27
CA ALA A 156 2.15 -31.63 -2.29
C ALA A 156 3.28 -31.93 -1.29
N GLU A 157 4.28 -31.05 -1.19
CA GLU A 157 5.44 -31.26 -0.30
C GLU A 157 5.25 -30.64 1.08
N GLY A 158 4.21 -29.82 1.28
CA GLY A 158 3.90 -29.22 2.57
C GLY A 158 4.88 -28.11 2.97
N ARG A 159 5.46 -27.37 2.01
CA ARG A 159 6.35 -26.23 2.31
C ARG A 159 5.66 -25.24 3.24
N THR A 160 6.36 -24.80 4.28
CA THR A 160 5.85 -23.86 5.32
C THR A 160 6.63 -22.55 5.38
N ARG A 161 7.62 -22.36 4.49
CA ARG A 161 8.47 -21.18 4.43
C ARG A 161 8.45 -20.55 3.05
N VAL A 162 8.64 -19.24 3.01
CA VAL A 162 8.67 -18.43 1.79
C VAL A 162 9.94 -17.57 1.75
N SER A 163 10.57 -17.53 0.57
CA SER A 163 11.76 -16.71 0.29
C SER A 163 11.57 -15.94 -1.03
N GLY A 164 12.43 -14.96 -1.27
CA GLY A 164 12.46 -14.14 -2.47
C GLY A 164 11.64 -12.86 -2.33
N TYR A 165 11.16 -12.34 -3.46
CA TYR A 165 10.37 -11.11 -3.48
C TYR A 165 8.89 -11.39 -3.20
N CYS A 166 8.30 -10.52 -2.38
CA CYS A 166 6.87 -10.42 -2.13
C CYS A 166 6.48 -8.93 -2.13
N HIS A 167 5.20 -8.64 -2.30
CA HIS A 167 4.71 -7.28 -2.53
C HIS A 167 3.54 -6.96 -1.61
N HIS A 168 3.35 -5.68 -1.29
CA HIS A 168 2.27 -5.23 -0.43
C HIS A 168 0.92 -5.45 -1.14
N ALA A 169 0.02 -6.25 -0.54
CA ALA A 169 -1.18 -6.71 -1.23
C ALA A 169 -2.18 -5.57 -1.55
N LEU A 170 -2.19 -4.51 -0.73
CA LEU A 170 -3.05 -3.34 -0.99
C LEU A 170 -2.64 -2.59 -2.26
N ASP A 171 -1.34 -2.60 -2.60
CA ASP A 171 -0.78 -1.83 -3.72
C ASP A 171 -1.16 -2.45 -5.07
N VAL A 172 -1.74 -3.65 -5.07
CA VAL A 172 -2.20 -4.38 -6.26
C VAL A 172 -3.66 -4.81 -6.17
N ALA A 173 -4.38 -4.41 -5.12
CA ALA A 173 -5.75 -4.84 -4.87
C ALA A 173 -6.75 -4.38 -5.96
N HIS A 174 -6.42 -3.31 -6.68
CA HIS A 174 -7.22 -2.80 -7.81
C HIS A 174 -7.01 -3.60 -9.11
N ILE A 175 -6.01 -4.49 -9.17
CA ILE A 175 -5.62 -5.20 -10.38
C ILE A 175 -6.31 -6.58 -10.43
N ALA A 176 -7.45 -6.65 -11.12
CA ALA A 176 -8.20 -7.89 -11.30
C ALA A 176 -7.78 -8.70 -12.56
N THR A 177 -6.84 -8.21 -13.36
CA THR A 177 -6.41 -8.88 -14.60
C THR A 177 -5.09 -9.62 -14.37
N PRO A 178 -5.04 -10.97 -14.50
CA PRO A 178 -3.85 -11.77 -14.21
C PRO A 178 -2.56 -11.33 -14.90
N VAL A 179 -2.63 -11.01 -16.21
CA VAL A 179 -1.47 -10.54 -16.99
C VAL A 179 -0.98 -9.18 -16.49
N VAL A 180 -1.90 -8.27 -16.19
CA VAL A 180 -1.56 -6.94 -15.65
C VAL A 180 -0.97 -7.06 -14.25
N LEU A 181 -1.47 -8.00 -13.42
CA LEU A 181 -0.90 -8.26 -12.11
C LEU A 181 0.52 -8.80 -12.22
N ALA A 182 0.76 -9.77 -13.11
CA ALA A 182 2.10 -10.30 -13.36
C ALA A 182 3.07 -9.19 -13.82
N ASP A 183 2.61 -8.27 -14.66
CA ASP A 183 3.40 -7.13 -15.13
C ASP A 183 3.69 -6.09 -14.06
N ALA A 184 2.68 -5.73 -13.27
CA ALA A 184 2.79 -4.78 -12.17
C ALA A 184 3.87 -5.18 -11.15
N VAL A 185 4.10 -6.49 -10.99
CA VAL A 185 5.06 -7.04 -10.03
C VAL A 185 6.35 -7.52 -10.68
N GLY A 186 6.56 -7.22 -11.97
CA GLY A 186 7.79 -7.55 -12.72
C GLY A 186 7.98 -9.04 -13.01
N ARG A 187 6.89 -9.82 -13.08
CA ARG A 187 6.90 -11.28 -13.24
C ARG A 187 6.32 -11.77 -14.59
N SER A 188 6.05 -10.86 -15.53
CA SER A 188 5.51 -11.21 -16.87
C SER A 188 6.40 -12.17 -17.67
N GLY A 189 7.72 -12.13 -17.46
CA GLY A 189 8.68 -12.96 -18.18
C GLY A 189 8.87 -14.37 -17.61
N ASP A 190 8.29 -14.65 -16.44
CA ASP A 190 8.52 -15.91 -15.76
C ASP A 190 7.59 -17.02 -16.25
N GLU A 191 8.19 -18.14 -16.65
CA GLU A 191 7.47 -19.28 -17.16
C GLU A 191 6.46 -19.83 -16.14
N GLY A 192 5.21 -19.98 -16.59
CA GLY A 192 4.13 -20.58 -15.82
C GLY A 192 3.51 -19.70 -14.73
N VAL A 193 3.98 -18.46 -14.53
CA VAL A 193 3.31 -17.52 -13.59
C VAL A 193 1.89 -17.24 -14.04
N VAL A 194 1.71 -16.86 -15.31
CA VAL A 194 0.40 -16.86 -15.95
C VAL A 194 0.21 -18.23 -16.60
N THR A 195 -0.84 -18.94 -16.17
CA THR A 195 -1.20 -20.26 -16.69
C THR A 195 -1.71 -20.19 -18.13
N ASP A 196 -1.73 -21.32 -18.84
CA ASP A 196 -2.35 -21.43 -20.17
C ASP A 196 -3.85 -21.04 -20.19
N ALA A 197 -4.53 -21.19 -19.04
CA ALA A 197 -5.91 -20.77 -18.84
C ALA A 197 -6.06 -19.26 -18.57
N GLY A 198 -4.96 -18.50 -18.55
CA GLY A 198 -4.95 -17.07 -18.29
C GLY A 198 -5.13 -16.69 -16.82
N SER A 199 -5.07 -17.66 -15.89
CA SER A 199 -5.11 -17.42 -14.44
C SER A 199 -3.72 -17.25 -13.84
N VAL A 200 -3.63 -16.67 -12.64
CA VAL A 200 -2.43 -16.65 -11.79
C VAL A 200 -2.74 -17.22 -10.42
N HIS A 201 -1.72 -17.79 -9.77
CA HIS A 201 -1.84 -18.26 -8.39
C HIS A 201 -1.06 -17.33 -7.45
N ILE A 202 -1.65 -17.05 -6.28
CA ILE A 202 -1.17 -16.02 -5.36
C ILE A 202 -1.09 -16.64 -3.97
N LEU A 203 0.09 -16.61 -3.35
CA LEU A 203 0.26 -16.82 -1.92
C LEU A 203 0.06 -15.48 -1.21
N ARG A 204 -0.84 -15.42 -0.23
CA ARG A 204 -1.18 -14.20 0.52
C ARG A 204 -1.11 -14.46 2.02
N TRP A 205 -0.46 -13.58 2.78
CA TRP A 205 -0.29 -13.77 4.24
C TRP A 205 -0.06 -12.45 4.96
N HIS A 206 -0.32 -12.44 6.27
CA HIS A 206 -0.01 -11.31 7.14
C HIS A 206 1.50 -11.25 7.44
N ALA A 207 2.12 -10.09 7.25
CA ALA A 207 3.53 -9.86 7.54
C ALA A 207 3.78 -9.75 9.06
N VAL A 208 3.97 -10.90 9.71
CA VAL A 208 4.37 -10.99 11.13
C VAL A 208 5.88 -10.82 11.26
N GLY A 209 6.32 -9.94 12.16
CA GLY A 209 7.74 -9.60 12.31
C GLY A 209 8.23 -8.72 11.16
N THR A 210 7.78 -7.46 11.11
CA THR A 210 8.02 -6.51 10.01
C THR A 210 9.50 -6.33 9.64
N ALA A 211 10.43 -6.50 10.59
CA ALA A 211 11.87 -6.44 10.35
C ALA A 211 12.40 -7.54 9.40
N LEU A 212 11.66 -8.64 9.24
CA LEU A 212 12.00 -9.72 8.30
C LEU A 212 11.69 -9.34 6.84
N TYR A 213 10.83 -8.34 6.62
CA TYR A 213 10.37 -7.88 5.32
C TYR A 213 11.13 -6.62 4.93
N ARG A 214 12.37 -6.83 4.50
CA ARG A 214 13.28 -5.73 4.21
C ARG A 214 12.99 -5.15 2.83
N THR A 215 12.80 -3.83 2.78
CA THR A 215 12.75 -3.10 1.51
C THR A 215 14.08 -3.29 0.77
N PRO A 216 14.05 -3.75 -0.49
CA PRO A 216 15.25 -4.06 -1.25
C PRO A 216 15.85 -2.78 -1.86
N TYR A 217 16.38 -1.88 -1.02
CA TYR A 217 17.20 -0.80 -1.53
C TYR A 217 18.51 -1.37 -2.09
N GLY A 218 18.90 -0.94 -3.29
CA GLY A 218 20.02 -1.55 -3.98
C GLY A 218 20.29 -0.97 -5.37
N GLY A 219 20.94 -1.77 -6.19
CA GLY A 219 21.18 -1.46 -7.60
C GLY A 219 21.66 -2.69 -8.36
N THR A 220 22.13 -2.51 -9.59
CA THR A 220 22.63 -3.62 -10.42
C THR A 220 24.12 -3.88 -10.25
N ASP A 221 24.80 -3.02 -9.50
CA ASP A 221 26.21 -3.14 -9.14
C ASP A 221 26.46 -2.53 -7.75
N GLU A 222 27.71 -2.61 -7.32
CA GLU A 222 28.13 -2.11 -6.00
C GLU A 222 28.03 -0.58 -5.88
N GLU A 223 28.23 0.16 -6.97
CA GLU A 223 28.19 1.62 -6.98
C GLU A 223 26.75 2.13 -6.77
N THR A 224 25.82 1.62 -7.57
CA THR A 224 24.40 1.95 -7.51
C THR A 224 23.77 1.49 -6.20
N ARG A 225 24.13 0.29 -5.71
CA ARG A 225 23.75 -0.18 -4.36
C ARG A 225 24.23 0.78 -3.28
N ALA A 226 25.50 1.19 -3.33
CA ALA A 226 26.07 2.09 -2.33
C ALA A 226 25.40 3.46 -2.35
N ALA A 227 25.03 3.98 -3.52
CA ALA A 227 24.43 5.30 -3.67
C ALA A 227 23.09 5.46 -2.92
N VAL A 228 22.27 4.40 -2.87
CA VAL A 228 21.02 4.38 -2.09
C VAL A 228 21.21 3.90 -0.65
N ALA A 229 22.47 3.70 -0.21
CA ALA A 229 22.82 3.02 1.03
C ALA A 229 22.07 1.68 1.17
N GLY A 230 21.96 0.96 0.05
CA GLY A 230 21.22 -0.28 -0.09
C GLY A 230 22.02 -1.49 0.36
N TRP A 231 21.46 -2.68 0.16
CA TRP A 231 22.06 -3.96 0.54
C TRP A 231 21.86 -5.05 -0.52
N VAL A 232 21.07 -4.76 -1.56
CA VAL A 232 20.73 -5.71 -2.62
C VAL A 232 21.50 -5.36 -3.89
N ILE A 233 22.07 -6.38 -4.53
CA ILE A 233 22.53 -6.32 -5.92
C ILE A 233 21.73 -7.37 -6.68
N GLU A 234 21.10 -6.97 -7.78
CA GLU A 234 20.32 -7.84 -8.66
C GLU A 234 20.47 -7.45 -10.12
N GLU A 235 20.10 -8.36 -11.00
CA GLU A 235 20.09 -8.11 -12.43
C GLU A 235 18.97 -7.15 -12.85
N PRO A 236 19.13 -6.44 -13.99
CA PRO A 236 18.03 -5.72 -14.62
C PRO A 236 16.80 -6.62 -14.83
N PRO A 237 15.58 -6.09 -14.68
CA PRO A 237 15.22 -4.66 -14.58
C PRO A 237 15.15 -4.12 -13.14
N PHE A 238 15.87 -4.67 -12.16
CA PHE A 238 15.81 -4.21 -10.77
C PHE A 238 16.08 -2.71 -10.59
N ALA A 239 15.10 -1.99 -10.03
CA ALA A 239 15.15 -0.53 -9.86
C ALA A 239 15.89 -0.07 -8.59
N GLY A 240 16.00 -0.93 -7.56
CA GLY A 240 16.79 -0.64 -6.37
C GLY A 240 16.22 0.41 -5.42
N MET A 241 15.00 0.91 -5.67
CA MET A 241 14.33 1.90 -4.83
C MET A 241 13.26 1.30 -3.89
N GLY A 242 13.10 -0.03 -3.89
CA GLY A 242 12.11 -0.73 -3.06
C GLY A 242 10.72 -0.90 -3.69
N LEU A 243 10.61 -0.63 -5.00
CA LEU A 243 9.41 -0.85 -5.80
C LEU A 243 9.68 -1.95 -6.83
N ALA A 244 8.63 -2.67 -7.20
CA ALA A 244 8.65 -3.52 -8.38
C ALA A 244 9.04 -2.70 -9.62
N PRO A 245 9.68 -3.30 -10.63
CA PRO A 245 10.21 -2.60 -11.80
C PRO A 245 9.09 -2.25 -12.80
N ASN A 246 8.14 -1.41 -12.37
CA ASN A 246 7.01 -0.95 -13.17
C ASN A 246 6.76 0.55 -12.89
N VAL A 247 6.79 1.36 -13.95
CA VAL A 247 6.62 2.82 -13.84
C VAL A 247 5.15 3.25 -13.78
N ASP A 248 4.24 2.38 -14.22
CA ASP A 248 2.80 2.65 -14.27
C ASP A 248 2.08 2.18 -12.99
N GLN A 249 2.70 1.27 -12.23
CA GLN A 249 2.18 0.72 -10.98
C GLN A 249 3.20 0.86 -9.86
N VAL A 250 2.89 1.71 -8.88
CA VAL A 250 3.72 1.88 -7.68
C VAL A 250 3.45 0.72 -6.72
N VAL A 251 4.18 -0.37 -6.90
CA VAL A 251 4.02 -1.58 -6.07
C VAL A 251 5.23 -1.74 -5.16
N ARG A 252 5.03 -1.63 -3.85
CA ARG A 252 6.11 -1.89 -2.87
C ARG A 252 6.48 -3.36 -2.83
N GLU A 253 7.77 -3.62 -2.84
CA GLU A 253 8.33 -4.96 -2.73
C GLU A 253 9.21 -5.13 -1.49
N TYR A 254 9.29 -6.37 -1.02
CA TYR A 254 10.09 -6.79 0.11
C TYR A 254 10.85 -8.06 -0.26
N LYS A 255 12.14 -8.09 0.08
CA LYS A 255 12.97 -9.28 -0.05
C LYS A 255 13.02 -10.01 1.28
N ILE A 256 12.54 -11.24 1.28
CA ILE A 256 12.46 -12.10 2.46
C ILE A 256 13.33 -13.35 2.30
N ASP A 257 13.87 -13.83 3.41
CA ASP A 257 14.69 -15.04 3.44
C ASP A 257 14.13 -16.06 4.43
N GLY A 258 13.46 -17.07 3.88
CA GLY A 258 12.97 -18.23 4.61
C GLY A 258 11.95 -17.91 5.68
N VAL A 259 11.12 -16.87 5.52
CA VAL A 259 10.11 -16.51 6.53
C VAL A 259 9.08 -17.63 6.68
N GLY A 260 8.79 -18.03 7.92
CA GLY A 260 7.73 -18.98 8.22
C GLY A 260 6.36 -18.39 7.94
N LEU A 261 5.51 -19.13 7.23
CA LEU A 261 4.15 -18.71 6.96
C LEU A 261 3.33 -18.72 8.26
N PRO A 262 2.60 -17.63 8.59
CA PRO A 262 1.73 -17.62 9.75
C PRO A 262 0.49 -18.49 9.50
N HIS A 263 -0.12 -18.98 10.59
CA HIS A 263 -1.46 -19.56 10.52
C HIS A 263 -2.41 -18.61 9.78
N GLY A 264 -3.22 -19.16 8.88
CA GLY A 264 -4.13 -18.39 8.06
C GLY A 264 -3.50 -17.80 6.80
N ALA A 265 -2.26 -18.16 6.43
CA ALA A 265 -1.76 -17.90 5.08
C ALA A 265 -2.61 -18.64 4.04
N GLU A 266 -2.81 -18.03 2.87
CA GLU A 266 -3.77 -18.50 1.87
C GLU A 266 -3.13 -18.65 0.49
N ILE A 267 -3.59 -19.64 -0.27
CA ILE A 267 -3.34 -19.73 -1.70
C ILE A 267 -4.63 -19.42 -2.44
N TRP A 268 -4.56 -18.45 -3.34
CA TRP A 268 -5.64 -17.96 -4.17
C TRP A 268 -5.35 -18.24 -5.65
N GLU A 269 -6.39 -18.42 -6.44
CA GLU A 269 -6.37 -18.35 -7.90
C GLU A 269 -7.13 -17.10 -8.34
N LEU A 270 -6.48 -16.20 -9.07
CA LEU A 270 -7.13 -15.11 -9.80
C LEU A 270 -7.35 -15.59 -11.23
N THR A 271 -8.62 -15.83 -11.57
CA THR A 271 -9.02 -16.36 -12.88
C THR A 271 -8.89 -15.29 -13.98
N ALA A 272 -8.90 -15.72 -15.25
CA ALA A 272 -8.92 -14.80 -16.40
C ALA A 272 -10.14 -13.86 -16.43
N ALA A 273 -11.23 -14.22 -15.73
CA ALA A 273 -12.42 -13.39 -15.57
C ALA A 273 -12.30 -12.36 -14.43
N GLY A 274 -11.16 -12.32 -13.72
CA GLY A 274 -10.92 -11.43 -12.58
C GLY A 274 -11.63 -11.85 -11.30
N VAL A 275 -11.98 -13.14 -11.17
CA VAL A 275 -12.56 -13.70 -9.95
C VAL A 275 -11.48 -14.40 -9.14
N GLU A 276 -11.37 -14.05 -7.85
CA GLU A 276 -10.50 -14.73 -6.90
C GLU A 276 -11.19 -15.95 -6.27
N HIS A 277 -10.50 -17.08 -6.24
CA HIS A 277 -10.93 -18.28 -5.54
C HIS A 277 -9.85 -18.75 -4.57
N ARG A 278 -10.20 -18.87 -3.29
CA ARG A 278 -9.30 -19.49 -2.32
C ARG A 278 -9.19 -20.99 -2.60
N ARG A 279 -7.97 -21.46 -2.79
CA ARG A 279 -7.65 -22.87 -3.09
C ARG A 279 -7.09 -23.60 -1.88
N ALA A 280 -6.36 -22.91 -1.00
CA ALA A 280 -5.86 -23.51 0.23
C ALA A 280 -5.71 -22.49 1.37
N LEU A 281 -5.72 -23.02 2.60
CA LEU A 281 -5.42 -22.30 3.85
C LEU A 281 -4.33 -23.06 4.60
N PHE A 282 -3.34 -22.35 5.13
CA PHE A 282 -2.29 -22.93 5.96
C PHE A 282 -2.73 -22.96 7.42
N ASP A 283 -2.75 -24.16 8.00
CA ASP A 283 -2.94 -24.38 9.42
C ASP A 283 -1.57 -24.44 10.10
N GLY A 284 -1.22 -23.37 10.83
CA GLY A 284 0.05 -23.28 11.55
C GLY A 284 0.16 -24.21 12.77
N ASP A 285 -0.96 -24.69 13.34
CA ASP A 285 -0.92 -25.62 14.49
C ASP A 285 -0.63 -27.05 14.01
N LEU A 286 -1.12 -27.39 12.82
CA LEU A 286 -0.92 -28.69 12.18
C LEU A 286 0.22 -28.69 11.15
N GLU A 287 0.87 -27.53 10.95
CA GLU A 287 1.90 -27.27 9.94
C GLU A 287 1.57 -27.85 8.56
N ARG A 288 0.33 -27.67 8.10
CA ARG A 288 -0.13 -28.27 6.83
C ARG A 288 -1.08 -27.36 6.05
N TRP A 289 -1.12 -27.59 4.74
CA TRP A 289 -2.08 -26.96 3.84
C TRP A 289 -3.40 -27.72 3.81
N MET A 290 -4.49 -26.98 3.95
CA MET A 290 -5.86 -27.48 3.83
C MET A 290 -6.47 -26.98 2.52
N LEU A 291 -6.79 -27.91 1.62
CA LEU A 291 -7.46 -27.57 0.35
C LEU A 291 -8.90 -27.16 0.60
N VAL A 292 -9.32 -26.04 0.01
CA VAL A 292 -10.70 -25.58 0.02
C VAL A 292 -11.45 -26.26 -1.13
N ARG A 293 -12.55 -26.96 -0.82
CA ARG A 293 -13.34 -27.63 -1.85
C ARG A 293 -14.34 -26.65 -2.47
N ALA A 294 -14.61 -26.80 -3.76
CA ALA A 294 -15.57 -25.94 -4.49
C ALA A 294 -17.00 -25.96 -3.90
N ALA A 295 -17.38 -27.02 -3.17
CA ALA A 295 -18.68 -27.11 -2.49
C ALA A 295 -18.83 -26.07 -1.36
N ASP A 296 -17.73 -25.60 -0.76
CA ASP A 296 -17.75 -24.64 0.35
C ASP A 296 -17.98 -23.20 -0.12
N LEU A 297 -17.84 -22.93 -1.43
CA LEU A 297 -18.08 -21.61 -2.05
C LEU A 297 -19.55 -21.38 -2.42
N ALA A 298 -20.38 -22.44 -2.45
CA ALA A 298 -21.82 -22.35 -2.75
C ALA A 298 -22.69 -22.15 -1.49
N GLY A 299 -22.10 -22.21 -0.29
CA GLY A 299 -22.82 -22.23 0.99
C GLY A 299 -23.16 -20.85 1.59
N HIS A 300 -22.86 -19.74 0.92
CA HIS A 300 -23.20 -18.37 1.38
C HIS A 300 -24.04 -17.61 0.34
N GLY A 301 -25.10 -18.26 -0.16
CA GLY A 301 -26.27 -17.54 -0.65
C GLY A 301 -27.14 -17.08 0.53
N PRO A 302 -27.97 -16.03 0.39
CA PRO A 302 -28.86 -15.62 1.47
C PRO A 302 -29.76 -16.81 1.83
N GLY A 303 -29.68 -17.24 3.09
CA GLY A 303 -30.53 -18.31 3.60
C GLY A 303 -32.01 -17.99 3.38
N PRO A 304 -32.86 -18.99 3.15
CA PRO A 304 -34.28 -18.76 2.93
C PRO A 304 -34.89 -18.11 4.18
N ASP A 305 -35.63 -17.03 3.95
CA ASP A 305 -36.40 -16.29 4.94
C ASP A 305 -37.36 -17.24 5.68
N PRO A 306 -37.31 -17.36 7.03
CA PRO A 306 -38.17 -18.28 7.75
C PRO A 306 -39.54 -17.62 7.98
N ALA A 307 -40.37 -17.56 6.95
CA ALA A 307 -41.77 -17.18 7.09
C ALA A 307 -42.66 -17.92 6.08
N GLY A 308 -43.10 -19.11 6.47
CA GLY A 308 -44.02 -19.92 5.67
C GLY A 308 -44.79 -20.91 6.54
N HIS A 309 -45.45 -20.43 7.60
CA HIS A 309 -46.44 -21.24 8.33
C HIS A 309 -47.76 -21.27 7.56
N GLY A 310 -48.00 -22.39 6.86
CA GLY A 310 -49.35 -22.85 6.53
C GLY A 310 -49.96 -23.60 7.73
N PRO A 311 -51.28 -23.54 7.97
CA PRO A 311 -51.88 -23.96 9.22
C PRO A 311 -52.03 -25.49 9.28
N GLY A 312 -51.36 -26.11 10.25
CA GLY A 312 -51.57 -27.49 10.67
C GLY A 312 -52.63 -27.56 11.77
N MET A 313 -53.55 -28.49 11.61
CA MET A 313 -54.65 -28.79 12.52
C MET A 313 -54.18 -29.27 13.90
N ASP A 314 -54.79 -28.73 14.96
CA ASP A 314 -54.76 -29.30 16.31
C ASP A 314 -56.13 -29.89 16.67
N PRO A 315 -56.21 -31.12 17.22
CA PRO A 315 -57.42 -31.64 17.82
C PRO A 315 -57.45 -31.47 19.34
N ALA A 316 -58.67 -31.21 19.82
CA ALA A 316 -59.20 -31.57 21.14
C ALA A 316 -58.58 -30.97 22.42
N GLY A 317 -59.34 -30.02 23.01
CA GLY A 317 -59.31 -29.71 24.43
C GLY A 317 -60.68 -29.18 24.88
N HIS A 318 -61.42 -29.98 25.65
CA HIS A 318 -62.68 -29.62 26.30
C HIS A 318 -62.52 -28.44 27.28
N GLY A 319 -63.55 -27.60 27.39
CA GLY A 319 -63.67 -26.45 28.31
C GLY A 319 -63.90 -26.84 29.79
N PRO A 320 -64.58 -26.02 30.64
CA PRO A 320 -65.29 -24.76 30.36
C PRO A 320 -65.02 -23.62 31.36
N GLY A 321 -65.58 -22.42 31.11
CA GLY A 321 -65.74 -21.40 32.16
C GLY A 321 -65.95 -19.97 31.66
N MET A 322 -67.22 -19.52 31.63
CA MET A 322 -67.66 -18.11 31.58
C MET A 322 -67.06 -17.30 32.76
N ASP A 323 -66.92 -15.98 32.80
CA ASP A 323 -67.73 -14.87 32.27
C ASP A 323 -66.89 -13.55 32.25
N PRO A 324 -67.40 -12.44 31.66
CA PRO A 324 -66.64 -11.29 31.18
C PRO A 324 -66.72 -10.06 32.11
N ALA A 325 -65.65 -9.27 32.13
CA ALA A 325 -65.60 -7.82 32.36
C ALA A 325 -64.11 -7.42 32.29
N GLY A 326 -63.64 -6.50 31.46
CA GLY A 326 -64.22 -5.18 31.27
C GLY A 326 -63.61 -4.19 32.25
N HIS A 327 -62.32 -3.89 32.15
CA HIS A 327 -61.83 -2.49 32.14
C HIS A 327 -60.32 -2.37 31.94
N ARG A 328 -59.99 -1.44 31.02
CA ARG A 328 -58.71 -0.75 30.88
C ARG A 328 -58.43 0.05 32.15
N SER A 329 -57.15 0.29 32.44
CA SER A 329 -56.52 1.63 32.50
C SER A 329 -55.23 1.57 33.30
N GLY A 330 -54.19 2.28 32.84
CA GLY A 330 -53.16 2.79 33.74
C GLY A 330 -51.72 2.65 33.26
N GLU A 331 -51.37 3.25 32.12
CA GLU A 331 -50.03 3.81 31.94
C GLU A 331 -50.07 5.27 32.38
N HIS A 332 -49.16 5.69 33.26
CA HIS A 332 -48.41 6.92 33.07
C HIS A 332 -47.06 6.89 33.84
N PRO A 333 -46.04 7.61 33.33
CA PRO A 333 -44.62 7.39 33.60
C PRO A 333 -43.97 8.51 34.44
N VAL A 334 -42.80 8.26 35.00
CA VAL A 334 -41.84 9.28 35.49
C VAL A 334 -40.47 8.57 35.55
N GLY A 335 -39.31 9.12 35.22
CA GLY A 335 -38.87 10.46 34.84
C GLY A 335 -37.33 10.49 34.97
N ARG A 336 -36.73 11.46 34.26
CA ARG A 336 -35.29 11.75 34.16
C ARG A 336 -34.62 12.09 35.50
N GLY A 337 -33.28 12.01 35.53
CA GLY A 337 -32.46 12.74 36.50
C GLY A 337 -30.96 12.69 36.21
N PHE A 338 -30.41 13.82 35.74
CA PHE A 338 -28.99 14.16 35.60
C PHE A 338 -28.35 14.52 36.96
N GLY A 339 -27.02 14.50 37.05
CA GLY A 339 -26.27 15.16 38.13
C GLY A 339 -24.75 15.02 38.00
N GLU A 340 -24.09 16.09 37.53
CA GLU A 340 -22.64 16.32 37.60
C GLU A 340 -22.19 16.68 39.03
N HIS A 341 -20.92 16.44 39.39
CA HIS A 341 -20.05 17.41 40.08
C HIS A 341 -18.59 16.89 40.22
N PRO A 342 -17.56 17.75 40.03
CA PRO A 342 -16.14 17.41 40.17
C PRO A 342 -15.53 17.88 41.51
N TYR A 343 -14.41 17.27 41.91
CA TYR A 343 -13.58 17.64 43.06
C TYR A 343 -12.11 17.84 42.62
N GLY A 344 -11.51 18.98 43.00
CA GLY A 344 -10.06 19.08 43.31
C GLY A 344 -9.87 19.01 44.84
N PRO A 345 -8.78 19.53 45.45
CA PRO A 345 -7.48 19.93 44.92
C PRO A 345 -6.28 19.36 45.75
N ARG A 346 -5.05 19.45 45.21
CA ARG A 346 -3.83 20.01 45.83
C ARG A 346 -2.64 19.84 44.90
#